data_AF-A0A940L5H7-F1
#
_entry.id   AF-A0A940L5H7-F1
#
_cell.length_a   1.000
_cell.length_b   1.000
_cell.length_c   1.000
_cell.angle_alpha   90.00
_cell.angle_beta   90.00
_cell.angle_gamma   90.00
#
_symmetry.space_group_name_H-M   'P 1'
#
loop_
_entity.id
_entity.type
_entity.pdbx_description
1 polymer ?
#
loop_
_entity_poly.entity_id
_entity_poly.type
_entity_poly.pdbx_seq_one_letter_code
_entity_poly.pdbx_strand_id
1 'polypeptide(L)'
;MHYHPVKYEPYECGLPSLDKKDTKVSVKFYLTAILFILFDIEIIFMYPWATSFRDFIASGQGAFVFGSMMFFLAVFIFGLFWEVKSKALEWD
;
A
#
# COMPACT_ATOMS: atom_id res chain seq x y z
N MET A 1 -11.11 -39.02 25.64
CA MET A 1 -11.23 -37.64 25.11
C MET A 1 -12.69 -37.40 24.79
N HIS A 2 -13.35 -36.53 25.54
CA HIS A 2 -14.77 -36.21 25.30
C HIS A 2 -14.89 -35.22 24.14
N TYR A 3 -15.52 -35.65 23.05
CA TYR A 3 -15.80 -34.82 21.90
C TYR A 3 -16.98 -33.89 22.22
N HIS A 4 -16.71 -32.59 22.27
CA HIS A 4 -17.72 -31.56 22.45
C HIS A 4 -17.76 -30.67 21.20
N PRO A 5 -18.82 -30.77 20.36
CA PRO A 5 -18.88 -30.09 19.07
C PRO A 5 -18.83 -28.55 19.21
N VAL A 6 -19.34 -28.02 20.32
CA VAL A 6 -19.37 -26.58 20.66
C VAL A 6 -17.98 -25.94 20.69
N LYS A 7 -16.90 -26.70 20.93
CA LYS A 7 -15.53 -26.16 20.93
C LYS A 7 -15.01 -25.81 19.54
N TYR A 8 -15.67 -26.30 18.49
CA TYR A 8 -15.31 -26.05 17.10
C TYR A 8 -16.23 -25.01 16.44
N GLU A 9 -17.19 -24.47 17.18
CA GLU A 9 -18.08 -23.41 16.69
C GLU A 9 -17.44 -22.02 16.85
N PRO A 10 -17.72 -21.08 15.94
CA PRO A 10 -17.25 -19.70 16.05
C PRO A 10 -17.74 -19.04 17.35
N TYR A 11 -16.84 -18.36 18.06
CA TYR A 11 -17.22 -17.59 19.24
C TYR A 11 -17.94 -16.30 18.83
N GLU A 12 -19.23 -16.21 19.13
CA GLU A 12 -20.05 -14.99 18.95
C GLU A 12 -20.60 -14.47 20.29
N CYS A 13 -19.74 -14.35 21.30
CA CYS A 13 -20.09 -13.78 22.61
C CYS A 13 -21.31 -14.44 23.29
N GLY A 14 -21.49 -15.76 23.13
CA GLY A 14 -22.57 -16.53 23.76
C GLY A 14 -23.86 -16.64 22.94
N LEU A 15 -23.90 -16.09 21.74
CA LEU A 15 -24.98 -16.30 20.77
C LEU A 15 -24.63 -17.49 19.83
N PRO A 16 -25.62 -18.27 19.38
CA PRO A 16 -25.39 -19.29 18.35
C PRO A 16 -24.93 -18.61 17.07
N SER A 17 -23.88 -19.15 16.44
CA SER A 17 -23.30 -18.58 15.22
C SER A 17 -24.37 -18.40 14.15
N LEU A 18 -24.73 -17.16 13.87
CA LEU A 18 -25.63 -16.85 12.78
C LEU A 18 -24.88 -17.13 11.47
N ASP A 19 -25.53 -17.84 10.54
CA ASP A 19 -24.98 -18.08 9.20
C ASP A 19 -24.46 -16.75 8.64
N LYS A 20 -23.15 -16.69 8.45
CA LYS A 20 -22.38 -15.45 8.29
C LYS A 20 -22.79 -14.77 6.98
N LYS A 21 -23.81 -13.91 7.05
CA LYS A 21 -24.16 -12.98 5.96
C LYS A 21 -22.94 -12.11 5.66
N ASP A 22 -22.54 -12.11 4.39
CA ASP A 22 -21.50 -11.29 3.76
C ASP A 22 -21.02 -10.15 4.64
N THR A 23 -19.94 -10.40 5.39
CA THR A 23 -19.28 -9.34 6.15
C THR A 23 -18.67 -8.38 5.13
N LYS A 24 -19.28 -7.21 4.94
CA LYS A 24 -18.76 -6.18 4.06
C LYS A 24 -17.45 -5.65 4.64
N VAL A 25 -16.33 -6.22 4.18
CA VAL A 25 -15.00 -5.69 4.46
C VAL A 25 -14.93 -4.28 3.88
N SER A 26 -14.47 -3.30 4.67
CA SER A 26 -14.45 -1.91 4.22
C SER A 26 -13.43 -1.74 3.08
N VAL A 27 -13.86 -1.14 1.97
CA VAL A 27 -13.05 -0.89 0.77
C VAL A 27 -11.83 0.00 1.07
N LYS A 28 -11.85 0.72 2.19
CA LYS A 28 -10.77 1.61 2.64
C LYS A 28 -9.42 0.87 2.79
N PHE A 29 -9.43 -0.37 3.31
CA PHE A 29 -8.20 -1.17 3.45
C PHE A 29 -7.57 -1.56 2.10
N TYR A 30 -8.39 -1.72 1.07
CA TYR A 30 -7.91 -2.07 -0.27
C TYR A 30 -7.15 -0.93 -0.92
N LEU A 31 -7.63 0.32 -0.76
CA LEU A 31 -6.94 1.50 -1.29
C LEU A 31 -5.57 1.69 -0.64
N THR A 32 -5.48 1.52 0.68
CA THR A 32 -4.19 1.55 1.40
C THR A 32 -3.24 0.45 0.91
N ALA A 33 -3.74 -0.76 0.64
CA ALA A 33 -2.92 -1.86 0.14
C ALA A 33 -2.38 -1.58 -1.27
N ILE A 34 -3.19 -1.06 -2.19
CA ILE A 34 -2.73 -0.66 -3.53
C ILE A 34 -1.68 0.43 -3.43
N LEU A 35 -1.90 1.45 -2.60
CA LEU A 35 -0.95 2.53 -2.44
C LEU A 35 0.41 2.02 -1.92
N PHE A 36 0.38 1.07 -0.96
CA PHE A 36 1.60 0.44 -0.46
C PHE A 36 2.35 -0.31 -1.57
N ILE A 37 1.63 -1.06 -2.43
CA ILE A 37 2.22 -1.76 -3.57
C ILE A 37 2.84 -0.77 -4.56
N LEU A 38 2.14 0.33 -4.88
CA LEU A 38 2.67 1.37 -5.76
C LEU A 38 3.94 2.02 -5.18
N PHE A 39 3.94 2.35 -3.90
CA PHE A 39 5.11 2.91 -3.22
C PHE A 39 6.30 1.94 -3.21
N ASP A 40 6.06 0.64 -3.01
CA ASP A 40 7.12 -0.37 -3.04
C ASP A 40 7.73 -0.47 -4.45
N ILE A 41 6.89 -0.45 -5.49
CA ILE A 41 7.32 -0.41 -6.89
C ILE A 41 8.18 0.83 -7.19
N GLU A 42 7.78 2.00 -6.68
CA GLU A 42 8.59 3.23 -6.80
C GLU A 42 9.98 3.02 -6.21
N ILE A 43 10.11 2.48 -5.00
CA ILE A 43 11.40 2.20 -4.35
C ILE A 43 12.25 1.24 -5.19
N ILE A 44 11.64 0.21 -5.78
CA ILE A 44 12.34 -0.73 -6.66
C ILE A 44 12.98 -0.01 -7.85
N PHE A 45 12.34 1.03 -8.40
CA PHE A 45 12.93 1.85 -9.46
C PHE A 45 13.98 2.85 -8.94
N MET A 46 13.80 3.37 -7.73
CA MET A 46 14.76 4.29 -7.10
C MET A 46 16.11 3.62 -6.82
N TYR A 47 16.12 2.33 -6.51
CA TYR A 47 17.33 1.59 -6.15
C TYR A 47 18.41 1.56 -7.27
N PRO A 48 18.11 1.05 -8.48
CA PRO A 48 19.09 1.05 -9.57
C PRO A 48 19.49 2.46 -9.98
N TRP A 49 18.56 3.42 -9.97
CA TRP A 49 18.85 4.82 -10.20
C TRP A 49 19.89 5.36 -9.19
N ALA A 50 19.68 5.12 -7.90
CA ALA A 50 20.58 5.60 -6.84
C ALA A 50 21.98 4.97 -6.94
N THR A 51 22.07 3.68 -7.29
CA THR A 51 23.36 3.00 -7.46
C THR A 51 24.16 3.50 -8.68
N SER A 52 23.48 3.83 -9.78
CA SER A 52 24.11 4.29 -11.02
C SER A 52 24.31 5.81 -11.07
N PHE A 53 23.74 6.57 -10.14
CA PHE A 53 23.81 8.03 -10.10
C PHE A 53 25.24 8.58 -10.11
N ARG A 54 26.19 7.90 -9.43
CA ARG A 54 27.60 8.29 -9.40
C ARG A 54 28.25 8.24 -10.79
N ASP A 55 27.90 7.26 -11.61
CA ASP A 55 28.45 7.10 -12.94
C ASP A 55 27.89 8.17 -13.90
N PHE A 56 26.62 8.53 -13.74
CA PHE A 56 25.99 9.62 -14.50
C PHE A 56 26.51 11.01 -14.15
N ILE A 57 26.93 11.24 -12.89
CA ILE A 57 27.62 12.48 -12.52
C ILE A 57 28.99 12.54 -13.23
N ALA A 58 29.74 11.43 -13.22
CA ALA A 58 31.05 11.37 -13.85
C ALA A 58 30.99 11.59 -15.38
N SER A 59 29.88 11.22 -16.03
CA SER A 59 29.65 11.48 -17.47
C SER A 59 29.15 12.90 -17.79
N GLY A 60 28.97 13.76 -16.79
CA GLY A 60 28.44 15.12 -16.96
C GLY A 60 26.93 15.21 -17.15
N GLN A 61 26.20 14.09 -17.06
CA GLN A 61 24.73 14.01 -17.22
C GLN A 61 23.96 14.05 -15.89
N GLY A 62 24.65 14.25 -14.76
CA GLY A 62 24.07 14.19 -13.42
C GLY A 62 22.83 15.09 -13.22
N ALA A 63 22.82 16.30 -13.79
CA ALA A 63 21.68 17.22 -13.66
C ALA A 63 20.42 16.71 -14.37
N PHE A 64 20.56 16.07 -15.53
CA PHE A 64 19.44 15.49 -16.27
C PHE A 64 18.86 14.29 -15.52
N VAL A 65 19.73 13.40 -15.05
CA VAL A 65 19.36 12.18 -14.30
C VAL A 65 18.75 12.52 -12.93
N PHE A 66 19.20 13.62 -12.32
CA PHE A 66 18.57 14.17 -11.12
C PHE A 66 17.18 14.73 -11.43
N GLY A 67 17.03 15.47 -12.53
CA GLY A 67 15.75 15.99 -13.00
C GLY A 67 14.72 14.91 -13.28
N SER A 68 15.12 13.80 -13.91
CA SER A 68 14.20 12.68 -14.17
C SER A 68 13.69 12.03 -12.88
N MET A 69 14.53 11.93 -11.86
CA MET A 69 14.14 11.41 -10.55
C MET A 69 13.19 12.35 -9.79
N MET A 70 13.46 13.65 -9.85
CA MET A 70 12.56 14.65 -9.26
C MET A 70 11.19 14.64 -9.92
N PHE A 71 11.13 14.47 -11.24
CA PHE A 71 9.87 14.32 -11.97
C PHE A 71 9.12 13.05 -11.55
N PHE A 72 9.82 11.92 -11.45
CA PHE A 72 9.25 10.64 -11.01
C PHE A 72 8.60 10.76 -9.62
N LEU A 73 9.34 11.32 -8.66
CA LEU A 73 8.83 11.59 -7.31
C LEU A 73 7.66 12.59 -7.31
N ALA A 74 7.68 13.62 -8.16
CA ALA A 74 6.60 14.60 -8.24
C ALA A 74 5.29 13.96 -8.70
N VAL A 75 5.34 13.01 -9.64
CA VAL A 75 4.15 12.26 -10.08
C VAL A 75 3.59 11.42 -8.94
N PHE A 76 4.44 10.72 -8.20
CA PHE A 76 4.02 9.92 -7.03
C PHE A 76 3.38 10.80 -5.93
N ILE A 77 4.02 11.92 -5.58
CA ILE A 77 3.50 12.88 -4.60
C ILE A 77 2.15 13.47 -5.05
N PHE A 78 1.99 13.73 -6.33
CA PHE A 78 0.72 14.23 -6.87
C PHE A 78 -0.41 13.18 -6.73
N GLY A 79 -0.10 11.90 -6.99
CA GLY A 79 -1.02 10.79 -6.74
C GLY A 79 -1.43 10.69 -5.27
N LEU A 80 -0.47 10.72 -4.35
CA LEU A 80 -0.72 10.76 -2.91
C LEU A 80 -1.60 11.93 -2.48
N PHE A 81 -1.30 13.13 -2.99
CA PHE A 81 -2.07 14.33 -2.68
C PHE A 81 -3.54 14.19 -3.11
N TRP A 82 -3.77 13.58 -4.28
CA TRP A 82 -5.13 13.32 -4.78
C TRP A 82 -5.88 12.31 -3.92
N GLU A 83 -5.23 11.23 -3.50
CA GLU A 83 -5.85 10.21 -2.64
C GLU A 83 -6.19 10.75 -1.25
N VAL A 84 -5.29 11.54 -0.65
CA VAL A 84 -5.53 12.21 0.64
C VAL A 84 -6.71 13.18 0.54
N LYS A 85 -6.79 13.97 -0.55
CA LYS A 85 -7.92 14.88 -0.77
C LYS A 85 -9.25 14.13 -1.00
N SER A 86 -9.19 12.94 -1.58
CA SER A 86 -10.36 12.09 -1.83
C SER A 86 -10.93 11.44 -0.56
N LYS A 87 -10.38 11.74 0.63
CA LYS A 87 -10.78 11.18 1.94
C LYS A 87 -10.74 9.64 2.00
N ALA A 88 -10.01 9.01 1.08
CA ALA A 88 -9.81 7.56 1.03
C ALA A 88 -9.09 7.03 2.29
N LEU A 89 -8.39 7.92 2.99
CA LEU A 89 -7.57 7.65 4.17
C LEU A 89 -8.21 8.06 5.51
N GLU A 90 -9.45 8.54 5.57
CA GLU A 90 -10.12 8.87 6.85
C GLU A 90 -10.81 7.63 7.47
N TRP A 91 -10.46 7.34 8.72
CA TRP A 91 -10.85 6.16 9.51
C TRP A 91 -11.99 6.48 10.50
N ASP A 92 -13.01 7.21 10.05
CA ASP A 92 -14.33 7.23 10.71
C ASP A 92 -15.30 6.24 10.05
#